data_AF-A0A832FVK0-F1
#
_entry.id   AF-A0A832FVK0-F1
#
_cell.length_a   1.000
_cell.length_b   1.000
_cell.length_c   1.000
_cell.angle_alpha   90.00
_cell.angle_beta   90.00
_cell.angle_gamma   90.00
#
_symmetry.space_group_name_H-M   'P 1'
#
loop_
_entity.id
_entity.type
_entity.pdbx_description
1 polymer ?
#
loop_
_entity_poly.entity_id
_entity_poly.type
_entity_poly.pdbx_seq_one_letter_code
_entity_poly.pdbx_strand_id
1 'polypeptide(L)'
;MTKAMIERFPKLGGEFVIEPDSSSGSYFWAAGIISHPEYINTWTSHSIEILAKHPERVFPVVVEGWPFESEWQIDSKFPMVLMRLFRPDIFGIDPQKNLVTISRKSDLGDSIMTAIVVASFAQQPTLFEDLGRLRLQECERVLALRAELSKCGVVVVESGDTLQIEPSRVHGAEIETYNDHRMAMCFSILGLRVANMRIRNPNCVRKTFPDFFQKLAAQPPQGLGVKILDGNTRSQIELDRLLAS
;
A
#
# COMPACT_ATOMS: atom_id res chain seq x y z
N MET A 1 -10.24 -32.09 11.74
CA MET A 1 -10.95 -30.83 11.38
C MET A 1 -12.00 -31.00 10.27
N THR A 2 -12.35 -32.22 9.81
CA THR A 2 -13.01 -32.41 8.50
C THR A 2 -14.40 -33.09 8.49
N LYS A 3 -14.98 -33.51 9.63
CA LYS A 3 -16.39 -33.99 9.68
C LYS A 3 -17.34 -33.04 10.41
N ALA A 4 -16.92 -32.46 11.54
CA ALA A 4 -17.75 -31.52 12.32
C ALA A 4 -18.00 -30.16 11.63
N MET A 5 -17.13 -29.73 10.72
CA MET A 5 -17.37 -28.51 9.93
C MET A 5 -18.50 -28.68 8.92
N ILE A 6 -18.63 -29.87 8.31
CA ILE A 6 -19.65 -30.16 7.29
C ILE A 6 -21.07 -30.10 7.88
N GLU A 7 -21.24 -30.44 9.16
CA GLU A 7 -22.53 -30.33 9.87
C GLU A 7 -22.94 -28.88 10.15
N ARG A 8 -21.98 -27.94 10.21
CA ARG A 8 -22.23 -26.51 10.43
C ARG A 8 -22.40 -25.70 9.14
N PHE A 9 -22.02 -26.23 7.98
CA PHE A 9 -22.27 -25.54 6.73
C PHE A 9 -23.77 -25.61 6.38
N PRO A 10 -24.42 -24.47 6.08
CA PRO A 10 -25.83 -24.45 5.72
C PRO A 10 -26.07 -25.35 4.49
N LYS A 11 -26.88 -26.40 4.70
CA LYS A 11 -27.12 -27.47 3.70
C LYS A 11 -27.97 -27.03 2.50
N LEU A 12 -28.53 -25.82 2.55
CA LEU A 12 -29.44 -25.26 1.54
C LEU A 12 -28.84 -24.08 0.77
N GLY A 13 -27.54 -23.83 0.93
CA GLY A 13 -26.92 -22.60 0.43
C GLY A 13 -27.37 -21.36 1.22
N GLY A 14 -26.86 -20.20 0.84
CA GLY A 14 -27.17 -18.91 1.45
C GLY A 14 -26.48 -17.78 0.69
N GLU A 15 -26.91 -16.55 0.95
CA GLU A 15 -26.26 -15.34 0.47
C GLU A 15 -25.23 -14.88 1.51
N PHE A 16 -24.04 -14.47 1.05
CA PHE A 16 -23.05 -13.82 1.91
C PHE A 16 -22.46 -12.62 1.18
N VAL A 17 -22.25 -11.54 1.91
CA VAL A 17 -21.63 -10.32 1.39
C VAL A 17 -20.12 -10.46 1.50
N ILE A 18 -19.41 -10.14 0.42
CA ILE A 18 -17.95 -10.08 0.39
C ILE A 18 -17.55 -8.61 0.39
N GLU A 19 -16.85 -8.17 1.43
CA GLU A 19 -16.26 -6.83 1.45
C GLU A 19 -15.11 -6.72 0.45
N PRO A 20 -14.88 -5.53 -0.13
CA PRO A 20 -13.67 -5.28 -0.90
C PRO A 20 -12.40 -5.54 -0.08
N ASP A 21 -11.36 -6.05 -0.72
CA ASP A 21 -10.07 -6.31 -0.08
C ASP A 21 -9.35 -4.98 0.22
N SER A 22 -9.33 -4.62 1.51
CA SER A 22 -8.69 -3.39 1.99
C SER A 22 -7.17 -3.42 1.75
N SER A 23 -6.58 -4.60 1.79
CA SER A 23 -5.15 -4.80 1.55
C SER A 23 -4.79 -4.38 0.11
N SER A 24 -5.61 -4.79 -0.86
CA SER A 24 -5.44 -4.42 -2.28
C SER A 24 -5.83 -2.96 -2.57
N GLY A 25 -6.86 -2.42 -1.91
CA GLY A 25 -7.22 -1.02 -2.10
C GLY A 25 -6.21 -0.02 -1.49
N SER A 26 -5.40 -0.45 -0.50
CA SER A 26 -4.36 0.40 0.12
C SER A 26 -3.40 1.04 -0.89
N TYR A 27 -3.09 0.34 -1.99
CA TYR A 27 -2.21 0.84 -3.04
C TYR A 27 -2.72 2.13 -3.68
N PHE A 28 -4.04 2.28 -3.85
CA PHE A 28 -4.65 3.44 -4.51
C PHE A 28 -4.76 4.64 -3.57
N TRP A 29 -5.05 4.42 -2.28
CA TRP A 29 -4.96 5.48 -1.27
C TRP A 29 -3.54 6.06 -1.20
N ALA A 30 -2.54 5.19 -1.17
CA ALA A 30 -1.14 5.57 -1.21
C ALA A 30 -0.79 6.32 -2.51
N ALA A 31 -1.20 5.79 -3.67
CA ALA A 31 -0.99 6.40 -4.98
C ALA A 31 -1.54 7.82 -5.05
N GLY A 32 -2.75 8.05 -4.53
CA GLY A 32 -3.37 9.37 -4.48
C GLY A 32 -2.49 10.37 -3.75
N ILE A 33 -2.04 10.05 -2.54
CA ILE A 33 -1.28 10.99 -1.70
C ILE A 33 0.14 11.24 -2.20
N ILE A 34 0.84 10.23 -2.69
CA ILE A 34 2.19 10.46 -3.23
C ILE A 34 2.14 11.20 -4.57
N SER A 35 1.06 11.07 -5.35
CA SER A 35 0.92 11.80 -6.62
C SER A 35 0.43 13.23 -6.41
N HIS A 36 -0.35 13.46 -5.35
CA HIS A 36 -0.95 14.75 -4.99
C HIS A 36 -0.61 15.15 -3.54
N PRO A 37 0.68 15.37 -3.22
CA PRO A 37 1.13 15.66 -1.85
C PRO A 37 0.57 16.97 -1.31
N GLU A 38 0.05 17.86 -2.16
CA GLU A 38 -0.62 19.10 -1.75
C GLU A 38 -1.82 18.86 -0.83
N TYR A 39 -2.49 17.71 -0.93
CA TYR A 39 -3.59 17.32 -0.05
C TYR A 39 -3.14 17.10 1.40
N ILE A 40 -1.88 16.72 1.64
CA ILE A 40 -1.35 16.51 3.00
C ILE A 40 -1.45 17.80 3.84
N ASN A 41 -1.26 18.95 3.19
CA ASN A 41 -1.30 20.26 3.85
C ASN A 41 -2.73 20.73 4.14
N THR A 42 -3.75 20.12 3.54
CA THR A 42 -5.15 20.48 3.79
C THR A 42 -5.75 19.71 4.97
N TRP A 43 -5.09 18.64 5.41
CA TRP A 43 -5.58 17.82 6.51
C TRP A 43 -5.56 18.55 7.86
N THR A 44 -6.64 18.36 8.61
CA THR A 44 -6.84 18.87 9.97
C THR A 44 -7.47 17.78 10.83
N SER A 45 -7.62 18.02 12.13
CA SER A 45 -8.37 17.09 13.00
C SER A 45 -9.82 16.89 12.51
N HIS A 46 -10.44 17.90 11.88
CA HIS A 46 -11.76 17.73 11.28
C HIS A 46 -11.76 16.76 10.09
N SER A 47 -10.65 16.68 9.35
CA SER A 47 -10.50 15.71 8.25
C SER A 47 -10.62 14.26 8.76
N ILE A 48 -10.12 13.98 9.97
CA ILE A 48 -10.24 12.66 10.64
C ILE A 48 -11.71 12.34 10.90
N GLU A 49 -12.48 13.32 11.39
CA GLU A 49 -13.89 13.16 11.77
C GLU A 49 -14.80 12.87 10.56
N ILE A 50 -14.48 13.48 9.40
CA ILE A 50 -15.31 13.35 8.20
C ILE A 50 -14.87 12.22 7.27
N LEU A 51 -13.67 11.65 7.44
CA LEU A 51 -13.05 10.72 6.50
C LEU A 51 -13.96 9.57 6.08
N ALA A 52 -14.61 8.90 7.03
CA ALA A 52 -15.46 7.75 6.74
C ALA A 52 -16.73 8.12 5.95
N LYS A 53 -17.19 9.37 6.06
CA LYS A 53 -18.44 9.86 5.43
C LYS A 53 -18.19 10.61 4.12
N HIS A 54 -17.07 11.33 4.05
CA HIS A 54 -16.70 12.20 2.94
C HIS A 54 -15.22 12.03 2.55
N PRO A 55 -14.79 10.81 2.20
CA PRO A 55 -13.40 10.56 1.84
C PRO A 55 -12.92 11.40 0.65
N GLU A 56 -13.81 11.75 -0.27
CA GLU A 56 -13.55 12.59 -1.45
C GLU A 56 -13.17 14.03 -1.11
N ARG A 57 -13.50 14.49 0.10
CA ARG A 57 -13.11 15.81 0.61
C ARG A 57 -11.74 15.80 1.29
N VAL A 58 -11.22 14.60 1.59
CA VAL A 58 -9.98 14.41 2.35
C VAL A 58 -8.86 13.91 1.44
N PHE A 59 -9.18 13.01 0.50
CA PHE A 59 -8.21 12.38 -0.38
C PHE A 59 -8.48 12.69 -1.86
N PRO A 60 -7.43 12.77 -2.69
CA PRO A 60 -7.53 12.98 -4.13
C PRO A 60 -8.02 11.74 -4.88
N VAL A 61 -7.80 10.55 -4.30
CA VAL A 61 -8.24 9.26 -4.81
C VAL A 61 -9.00 8.56 -3.69
N VAL A 62 -10.16 8.03 -4.04
CA VAL A 62 -11.01 7.25 -3.13
C VAL A 62 -11.21 5.87 -3.72
N VAL A 63 -11.05 4.85 -2.88
CA VAL A 63 -11.39 3.47 -3.26
C VAL A 63 -12.89 3.28 -3.04
N GLU A 64 -13.61 3.02 -4.13
CA GLU A 64 -15.06 2.78 -4.07
C GLU A 64 -15.37 1.56 -3.19
N GLY A 65 -16.40 1.70 -2.33
CA GLY A 65 -16.81 0.63 -1.41
C GLY A 65 -15.84 0.37 -0.25
N TRP A 66 -14.90 1.28 0.03
CA TRP A 66 -13.94 1.10 1.13
C TRP A 66 -14.66 0.82 2.46
N PRO A 67 -14.34 -0.28 3.17
CA PRO A 67 -15.12 -0.73 4.31
C PRO A 67 -14.65 -0.07 5.60
N PHE A 68 -14.90 1.25 5.75
CA PHE A 68 -14.48 2.05 6.91
C PHE A 68 -14.96 1.49 8.27
N GLU A 69 -16.06 0.73 8.27
CA GLU A 69 -16.68 0.15 9.46
C GLU A 69 -16.32 -1.34 9.64
N SER A 70 -15.38 -1.90 8.86
CA SER A 70 -15.00 -3.31 8.95
C SER A 70 -14.42 -3.66 10.32
N GLU A 71 -14.99 -4.67 10.97
CA GLU A 71 -14.52 -5.19 12.26
C GLU A 71 -13.46 -6.31 12.11
N TRP A 72 -13.25 -6.83 10.91
CA TRP A 72 -12.33 -7.96 10.65
C TRP A 72 -11.21 -7.65 9.66
N GLN A 73 -11.31 -6.60 8.84
CA GLN A 73 -10.22 -6.16 7.98
C GLN A 73 -9.41 -5.05 8.66
N ILE A 74 -8.33 -5.41 9.36
CA ILE A 74 -7.43 -4.42 9.97
C ILE A 74 -6.88 -3.40 8.96
N ASP A 75 -6.70 -3.81 7.70
CA ASP A 75 -6.23 -2.94 6.61
C ASP A 75 -7.24 -1.86 6.22
N SER A 76 -8.51 -1.92 6.65
CA SER A 76 -9.49 -0.84 6.44
C SER A 76 -9.08 0.48 7.09
N LYS A 77 -8.18 0.41 8.09
CA LYS A 77 -7.57 1.57 8.77
C LYS A 77 -6.53 2.30 7.92
N PHE A 78 -6.15 1.78 6.74
CA PHE A 78 -5.05 2.31 5.95
C PHE A 78 -5.12 3.82 5.68
N PRO A 79 -6.27 4.43 5.28
CA PRO A 79 -6.36 5.88 5.10
C PRO A 79 -6.03 6.67 6.38
N MET A 80 -6.45 6.19 7.54
CA MET A 80 -6.15 6.81 8.83
C MET A 80 -4.67 6.70 9.18
N VAL A 81 -4.07 5.53 8.95
CA VAL A 81 -2.63 5.31 9.16
C VAL A 81 -1.79 6.17 8.22
N LEU A 82 -2.24 6.36 6.97
CA LEU A 82 -1.60 7.24 6.01
C LEU A 82 -1.64 8.71 6.47
N MET A 83 -2.77 9.18 7.02
CA MET A 83 -2.83 10.50 7.64
C MET A 83 -1.88 10.62 8.84
N ARG A 84 -1.82 9.60 9.71
CA ARG A 84 -0.91 9.57 10.86
C ARG A 84 0.56 9.60 10.46
N LEU A 85 0.90 8.93 9.36
CA LEU A 85 2.24 8.88 8.79
C LEU A 85 2.71 10.25 8.29
N PHE A 86 1.86 10.97 7.56
CA PHE A 86 2.23 12.22 6.88
C PHE A 86 1.88 13.49 7.68
N ARG A 87 0.93 13.42 8.61
CA ARG A 87 0.51 14.50 9.52
C ARG A 87 0.39 13.98 10.96
N PRO A 88 1.48 13.54 11.59
CA PRO A 88 1.45 13.06 12.98
C PRO A 88 0.93 14.12 13.97
N ASP A 89 1.11 15.41 13.67
CA ASP A 89 0.67 16.54 14.48
C ASP A 89 -0.86 16.59 14.69
N ILE A 90 -1.67 16.23 13.69
CA ILE A 90 -3.14 16.22 13.83
C ILE A 90 -3.65 15.05 14.69
N PHE A 91 -2.76 14.11 15.02
CA PHE A 91 -2.97 13.02 15.98
C PHE A 91 -2.33 13.30 17.35
N GLY A 92 -1.83 14.52 17.58
CA GLY A 92 -1.19 14.92 18.83
C GLY A 92 0.21 14.32 19.03
N ILE A 93 0.82 13.76 17.99
CA ILE A 93 2.19 13.24 18.02
C ILE A 93 3.13 14.40 17.70
N ASP A 94 3.88 14.87 18.71
CA ASP A 94 4.91 15.91 18.54
C ASP A 94 6.08 15.37 17.69
N PRO A 95 6.29 15.86 16.45
CA PRO A 95 7.30 15.34 15.55
C PRO A 95 8.74 15.54 16.03
N GLN A 96 8.97 16.47 16.95
CA GLN A 96 10.31 16.72 17.49
C GLN A 96 10.65 15.79 18.66
N LYS A 97 9.64 15.16 19.27
CA LYS A 97 9.79 14.36 20.49
C LYS A 97 9.48 12.89 20.31
N ASN A 98 8.62 12.55 19.34
CA ASN A 98 8.08 11.22 19.19
C ASN A 98 8.20 10.73 17.76
N LEU A 99 8.71 9.51 17.63
CA LEU A 99 8.72 8.77 16.38
C LEU A 99 7.30 8.32 16.03
N VAL A 100 6.93 8.33 14.75
CA VAL A 100 5.71 7.64 14.32
C VAL A 100 5.97 6.14 14.38
N THR A 101 5.16 5.41 15.14
CA THR A 101 5.20 3.94 15.14
C THR A 101 3.96 3.37 14.45
N ILE A 102 4.15 2.36 13.61
CA ILE A 102 3.07 1.62 12.94
C ILE A 102 3.31 0.12 13.18
N SER A 103 2.39 -0.52 13.89
CA SER A 103 2.48 -1.96 14.19
C SER A 103 1.70 -2.80 13.18
N ARG A 104 2.33 -3.91 12.76
CA ARG A 104 1.68 -4.93 11.93
C ARG A 104 0.49 -5.63 12.61
N LYS A 105 0.41 -5.59 13.94
CA LYS A 105 -0.61 -6.31 14.71
C LYS A 105 -1.83 -5.45 15.03
N SER A 106 -1.63 -4.17 15.29
CA SER A 106 -2.70 -3.28 15.78
C SER A 106 -3.15 -2.22 14.77
N ASP A 107 -2.27 -1.82 13.85
CA ASP A 107 -2.56 -0.78 12.87
C ASP A 107 -2.90 -1.34 11.49
N LEU A 108 -2.02 -2.15 10.89
CA LEU A 108 -2.15 -2.65 9.52
C LEU A 108 -1.69 -4.11 9.43
N GLY A 109 -2.36 -4.95 8.65
CA GLY A 109 -1.99 -6.32 8.42
C GLY A 109 -0.94 -6.45 7.33
N ASP A 110 -1.36 -6.66 6.09
CA ASP A 110 -0.41 -6.78 4.98
C ASP A 110 -0.23 -5.45 4.22
N SER A 111 -1.17 -4.50 4.35
CA SER A 111 -1.02 -3.15 3.79
C SER A 111 0.11 -2.33 4.45
N ILE A 112 0.68 -2.82 5.55
CA ILE A 112 1.86 -2.23 6.17
C ILE A 112 3.04 -2.12 5.19
N MET A 113 3.16 -3.04 4.22
CA MET A 113 4.19 -2.95 3.17
C MET A 113 4.04 -1.70 2.32
N THR A 114 2.80 -1.34 1.98
CA THR A 114 2.49 -0.09 1.25
C THR A 114 2.90 1.12 2.08
N ALA A 115 2.58 1.13 3.38
CA ALA A 115 2.95 2.20 4.30
C ALA A 115 4.49 2.34 4.44
N ILE A 116 5.21 1.22 4.57
CA ILE A 116 6.69 1.19 4.64
C ILE A 116 7.30 1.86 3.41
N VAL A 117 6.81 1.54 2.22
CA VAL A 117 7.37 2.08 0.97
C VAL A 117 7.13 3.58 0.85
N VAL A 118 5.93 4.07 1.16
CA VAL A 118 5.61 5.51 1.05
C VAL A 118 6.11 6.36 2.21
N ALA A 119 6.51 5.75 3.34
CA ALA A 119 7.12 6.45 4.47
C ALA A 119 8.44 7.15 4.10
N SER A 120 9.09 6.74 3.01
CA SER A 120 10.23 7.45 2.42
C SER A 120 9.93 8.91 2.06
N PHE A 121 8.66 9.29 1.89
CA PHE A 121 8.19 10.65 1.63
C PHE A 121 7.62 11.36 2.87
N ALA A 122 7.59 10.71 4.04
CA ALA A 122 7.08 11.32 5.26
C ALA A 122 7.96 12.51 5.70
N GLN A 123 7.46 13.34 6.62
CA GLN A 123 8.21 14.49 7.13
C GLN A 123 9.25 14.11 8.20
N GLN A 124 9.09 12.93 8.80
CA GLN A 124 9.93 12.45 9.89
C GLN A 124 10.12 10.93 9.81
N PRO A 125 11.11 10.38 10.54
CA PRO A 125 11.34 8.94 10.56
C PRO A 125 10.12 8.19 11.09
N THR A 126 9.93 6.97 10.58
CA THR A 126 8.83 6.09 10.97
C THR A 126 9.36 4.72 11.33
N LEU A 127 8.98 4.21 12.50
CA LEU A 127 9.26 2.85 12.94
C LEU A 127 8.07 1.94 12.60
N PHE A 128 8.37 0.87 11.89
CA PHE A 128 7.45 -0.22 11.64
C PHE A 128 7.85 -1.41 12.49
N GLU A 129 6.90 -1.97 13.24
CA GLU A 129 7.15 -3.06 14.19
C GLU A 129 6.21 -4.25 13.97
N ASP A 130 6.47 -5.33 14.71
CA ASP A 130 5.77 -6.62 14.58
C ASP A 130 5.89 -7.28 13.21
N LEU A 131 7.02 -7.06 12.52
CA LEU A 131 7.23 -7.52 11.14
C LEU A 131 7.60 -9.00 11.02
N GLY A 132 7.76 -9.73 12.12
CA GLY A 132 8.22 -11.13 12.12
C GLY A 132 7.38 -12.06 11.23
N ARG A 133 6.06 -11.84 11.13
CA ARG A 133 5.21 -12.63 10.22
C ARG A 133 5.51 -12.36 8.75
N LEU A 134 5.95 -11.16 8.37
CA LEU A 134 6.31 -10.81 6.98
C LEU A 134 7.56 -11.56 6.50
N ARG A 135 8.43 -11.98 7.42
CA ARG A 135 9.64 -12.75 7.13
C ARG A 135 9.36 -14.17 6.61
N LEU A 136 8.16 -14.69 6.88
CA LEU A 136 7.76 -16.08 6.61
C LEU A 136 6.69 -16.18 5.50
N GLN A 137 6.55 -15.16 4.66
CA GLN A 137 5.54 -15.11 3.60
C GLN A 137 6.11 -15.64 2.27
N GLU A 138 5.57 -15.22 1.13
CA GLU A 138 6.04 -15.64 -0.21
C GLU A 138 7.54 -15.43 -0.42
N CYS A 139 8.10 -14.38 0.18
CA CYS A 139 9.52 -14.19 0.36
C CYS A 139 9.82 -13.67 1.77
N GLU A 140 11.11 -13.50 2.08
CA GLU A 140 11.54 -12.73 3.24
C GLU A 140 11.28 -11.24 2.93
N ARG A 141 10.05 -10.77 3.22
CA ARG A 141 9.59 -9.43 2.83
C ARG A 141 10.32 -8.31 3.55
N VAL A 142 10.84 -8.52 4.76
CA VAL A 142 11.53 -7.48 5.52
C VAL A 142 12.88 -7.18 4.88
N LEU A 143 13.63 -8.24 4.57
CA LEU A 143 14.88 -8.20 3.83
C LEU A 143 14.66 -7.63 2.43
N ALA A 144 13.61 -8.06 1.72
CA ALA A 144 13.29 -7.57 0.39
C ALA A 144 12.95 -6.07 0.42
N LEU A 145 12.06 -5.63 1.33
CA LEU A 145 11.74 -4.21 1.49
C LEU A 145 12.98 -3.37 1.78
N ARG A 146 13.82 -3.80 2.72
CA ARG A 146 15.08 -3.12 3.03
C ARG A 146 15.98 -3.02 1.80
N ALA A 147 16.24 -4.15 1.14
CA ALA A 147 17.16 -4.21 0.00
C ALA A 147 16.68 -3.32 -1.15
N GLU A 148 15.40 -3.42 -1.52
CA GLU A 148 14.84 -2.68 -2.64
C GLU A 148 14.68 -1.18 -2.33
N LEU A 149 14.31 -0.80 -1.09
CA LEU A 149 14.28 0.62 -0.69
C LEU A 149 15.69 1.23 -0.64
N SER A 150 16.69 0.49 -0.16
CA SER A 150 18.09 0.96 -0.17
C SER A 150 18.61 1.18 -1.60
N LYS A 151 18.21 0.35 -2.58
CA LYS A 151 18.52 0.61 -4.01
C LYS A 151 17.90 1.91 -4.52
N CYS A 152 16.80 2.36 -3.94
CA CYS A 152 16.15 3.63 -4.26
C CYS A 152 16.74 4.83 -3.50
N GLY A 153 17.81 4.63 -2.73
CA GLY A 153 18.46 5.69 -1.93
C GLY A 153 17.76 6.00 -0.61
N VAL A 154 16.85 5.14 -0.15
CA VAL A 154 16.19 5.30 1.15
C VAL A 154 17.07 4.75 2.26
N VAL A 155 17.23 5.51 3.34
CA VAL A 155 17.90 5.02 4.55
C VAL A 155 16.92 4.16 5.34
N VAL A 156 17.27 2.88 5.49
CA VAL A 156 16.47 1.87 6.18
C VAL A 156 17.31 1.23 7.27
N VAL A 157 16.84 1.30 8.52
CA VAL A 157 17.47 0.63 9.67
C VAL A 157 16.62 -0.56 10.07
N GLU A 158 17.18 -1.77 9.93
CA GLU A 158 16.56 -3.01 10.37
C GLU A 158 17.10 -3.40 11.75
N SER A 159 16.22 -3.72 12.70
CA SER A 159 16.60 -4.20 14.03
C SER A 159 15.60 -5.23 14.56
N GLY A 160 15.96 -6.52 14.48
CA GLY A 160 15.01 -7.58 14.84
C GLY A 160 13.78 -7.51 13.94
N ASP A 161 12.57 -7.56 14.49
CA ASP A 161 11.32 -7.51 13.70
C ASP A 161 10.83 -6.09 13.41
N THR A 162 11.74 -5.14 13.22
CA THR A 162 11.42 -3.75 12.91
C THR A 162 12.16 -3.24 11.67
N LEU A 163 11.54 -2.26 11.02
CA LEU A 163 12.17 -1.41 10.02
C LEU A 163 11.90 0.05 10.39
N GLN A 164 12.95 0.84 10.55
CA GLN A 164 12.85 2.29 10.60
C GLN A 164 13.17 2.87 9.24
N ILE A 165 12.27 3.69 8.72
CA ILE A 165 12.39 4.37 7.42
C ILE A 165 12.63 5.85 7.66
N GLU A 166 13.73 6.37 7.11
CA GLU A 166 14.03 7.80 7.14
C GLU A 166 13.44 8.51 5.91
N PRO A 167 12.91 9.74 6.07
CA PRO A 167 12.62 10.63 4.96
C PRO A 167 13.85 10.77 4.06
N SER A 168 13.69 10.45 2.78
CA SER A 168 14.83 10.32 1.87
C SER A 168 14.52 10.93 0.50
N ARG A 169 15.57 11.36 -0.20
CA ARG A 169 15.45 11.70 -1.63
C ARG A 169 15.47 10.40 -2.44
N VAL A 170 14.28 9.89 -2.75
CA VAL A 170 14.11 8.64 -3.48
C VAL A 170 14.48 8.81 -4.96
N HIS A 171 15.21 7.84 -5.52
CA HIS A 171 15.52 7.76 -6.95
C HIS A 171 15.07 6.44 -7.56
N GLY A 172 14.94 6.43 -8.89
CA GLY A 172 14.56 5.23 -9.64
C GLY A 172 15.58 4.12 -9.49
N ALA A 173 15.08 2.89 -9.48
CA ALA A 173 15.88 1.67 -9.43
C ALA A 173 15.16 0.55 -10.20
N GLU A 174 15.89 -0.53 -10.43
CA GLU A 174 15.30 -1.79 -10.85
C GLU A 174 15.02 -2.65 -9.63
N ILE A 175 13.76 -3.02 -9.47
CA ILE A 175 13.21 -3.69 -8.30
C ILE A 175 13.06 -5.17 -8.60
N GLU A 176 13.68 -6.00 -7.77
CA GLU A 176 13.42 -7.43 -7.75
C GLU A 176 12.16 -7.71 -6.92
N THR A 177 11.26 -8.54 -7.45
CA THR A 177 9.98 -8.85 -6.78
C THR A 177 10.05 -10.10 -5.94
N TYR A 178 11.07 -10.94 -6.13
CA TYR A 178 11.22 -12.20 -5.39
C TYR A 178 9.99 -13.12 -5.52
N ASN A 179 9.30 -13.03 -6.67
CA ASN A 179 8.00 -13.67 -6.93
C ASN A 179 6.88 -13.28 -5.96
N ASP A 180 7.01 -12.16 -5.26
CA ASP A 180 6.02 -11.64 -4.34
C ASP A 180 5.19 -10.51 -5.00
N HIS A 181 3.90 -10.79 -5.17
CA HIS A 181 2.92 -9.85 -5.69
C HIS A 181 2.87 -8.52 -4.94
N ARG A 182 3.07 -8.51 -3.62
CA ARG A 182 3.05 -7.28 -2.82
C ARG A 182 4.30 -6.43 -3.03
N MET A 183 5.46 -7.05 -3.23
CA MET A 183 6.68 -6.32 -3.62
C MET A 183 6.46 -5.62 -4.97
N ALA A 184 5.89 -6.32 -5.95
CA ALA A 184 5.56 -5.73 -7.25
C ALA A 184 4.59 -4.53 -7.12
N MET A 185 3.48 -4.70 -6.39
CA MET A 185 2.48 -3.64 -6.25
C MET A 185 3.00 -2.44 -5.44
N CYS A 186 3.65 -2.66 -4.29
CA CYS A 186 4.17 -1.57 -3.45
C CYS A 186 5.17 -0.70 -4.21
N PHE A 187 6.13 -1.31 -4.91
CA PHE A 187 7.13 -0.55 -5.67
C PHE A 187 6.57 0.04 -6.97
N SER A 188 5.51 -0.54 -7.55
CA SER A 188 4.77 0.11 -8.63
C SER A 188 4.16 1.43 -8.16
N ILE A 189 3.61 1.47 -6.93
CA ILE A 189 3.12 2.71 -6.32
C ILE A 189 4.25 3.71 -6.12
N LEU A 190 5.41 3.31 -5.59
CA LEU A 190 6.58 4.19 -5.48
C LEU A 190 6.97 4.81 -6.84
N GLY A 191 6.93 4.02 -7.90
CA GLY A 191 7.23 4.43 -9.27
C GLY A 191 6.29 5.49 -9.86
N LEU A 192 5.11 5.71 -9.26
CA LEU A 192 4.20 6.79 -9.69
C LEU A 192 4.77 8.18 -9.38
N ARG A 193 5.53 8.31 -8.29
CA ARG A 193 6.20 9.57 -7.92
C ARG A 193 7.68 9.60 -8.35
N VAL A 194 8.29 8.43 -8.51
CA VAL A 194 9.74 8.30 -8.77
C VAL A 194 9.99 7.84 -10.19
N ALA A 195 10.55 8.73 -11.02
CA ALA A 195 10.90 8.41 -12.39
C ALA A 195 11.93 7.26 -12.48
N ASN A 196 11.90 6.55 -13.60
CA ASN A 196 12.82 5.44 -13.93
C ASN A 196 12.77 4.23 -12.97
N MET A 197 11.64 4.00 -12.30
CA MET A 197 11.38 2.74 -11.61
C MET A 197 11.12 1.61 -12.62
N ARG A 198 11.74 0.45 -12.44
CA ARG A 198 11.50 -0.76 -13.26
C ARG A 198 11.18 -1.93 -12.33
N ILE A 199 10.06 -2.62 -12.57
CA ILE A 199 9.64 -3.77 -11.76
C ILE A 199 9.97 -5.06 -12.51
N ARG A 200 10.80 -5.94 -11.93
CA ARG A 200 11.09 -7.26 -12.51
C ARG A 200 9.97 -8.26 -12.22
N ASN A 201 9.63 -9.09 -13.20
CA ASN A 201 8.56 -10.08 -13.08
C ASN A 201 7.23 -9.49 -12.54
N PRO A 202 6.68 -8.42 -13.16
CA PRO A 202 5.47 -7.76 -12.67
C PRO A 202 4.24 -8.67 -12.67
N ASN A 203 4.25 -9.75 -13.46
CA ASN A 203 3.09 -10.64 -13.63
C ASN A 203 2.76 -11.44 -12.35
N CYS A 204 3.64 -11.45 -11.35
CA CYS A 204 3.36 -12.09 -10.05
C CYS A 204 2.14 -11.46 -9.34
N VAL A 205 1.74 -10.23 -9.69
CA VAL A 205 0.52 -9.58 -9.16
C VAL A 205 -0.76 -10.38 -9.37
N ARG A 206 -0.80 -11.22 -10.42
CA ARG A 206 -1.96 -12.06 -10.77
C ARG A 206 -2.40 -13.04 -9.68
N LYS A 207 -1.54 -13.28 -8.69
CA LYS A 207 -1.89 -14.12 -7.53
C LYS A 207 -3.09 -13.58 -6.76
N THR A 208 -3.19 -12.26 -6.59
CA THR A 208 -4.25 -11.62 -5.78
C THR A 208 -4.95 -10.48 -6.49
N PHE A 209 -4.29 -9.83 -7.46
CA PHE A 209 -4.83 -8.65 -8.15
C PHE A 209 -4.52 -8.69 -9.65
N PRO A 210 -5.19 -9.57 -10.42
CA PRO A 210 -4.90 -9.79 -11.85
C PRO A 210 -5.00 -8.55 -12.73
N ASP A 211 -5.88 -7.61 -12.41
CA ASP A 211 -6.12 -6.37 -13.16
C ASP A 211 -5.41 -5.16 -12.54
N PHE A 212 -4.44 -5.35 -11.63
CA PHE A 212 -3.75 -4.25 -10.93
C PHE A 212 -3.19 -3.17 -11.88
N PHE A 213 -2.39 -3.57 -12.87
CA PHE A 213 -1.80 -2.61 -13.81
C PHE A 213 -2.85 -1.99 -14.74
N GLN A 214 -3.93 -2.71 -15.06
CA GLN A 214 -5.05 -2.17 -15.80
C GLN A 214 -5.76 -1.05 -14.99
N LYS A 215 -5.95 -1.26 -13.69
CA LYS A 215 -6.53 -0.25 -12.78
C LYS A 215 -5.65 0.99 -12.64
N LEU A 216 -4.32 0.83 -12.65
CA LEU A 216 -3.41 1.99 -12.70
C LEU A 216 -3.54 2.74 -14.03
N ALA A 217 -3.61 2.03 -15.16
CA ALA A 217 -3.59 2.62 -16.49
C ALA A 217 -4.92 3.17 -17.01
N ALA A 218 -6.06 2.61 -16.57
CA ALA A 218 -7.38 3.06 -16.97
C ALA A 218 -7.59 4.53 -16.61
N GLN A 219 -8.30 5.28 -17.46
CA GLN A 219 -8.55 6.70 -17.22
C GLN A 219 -9.48 6.90 -16.01
N PRO A 220 -9.36 8.03 -15.29
CA PRO A 220 -10.37 8.41 -14.31
C PRO A 220 -11.77 8.49 -14.95
N PRO A 221 -12.83 8.06 -14.25
CA PRO A 221 -12.85 7.56 -12.86
C PRO A 221 -12.56 6.06 -12.70
N GLN A 222 -12.30 5.30 -13.78
CA GLN A 222 -12.09 3.84 -13.72
C GLN A 222 -10.68 3.42 -13.27
N GLY A 223 -9.74 4.35 -13.22
CA GLY A 223 -8.35 4.14 -12.81
C GLY A 223 -7.59 5.45 -12.58
N LEU A 224 -6.26 5.40 -12.63
CA LEU A 224 -5.38 6.55 -12.34
C LEU A 224 -4.78 7.23 -13.59
N GLY A 225 -5.04 6.70 -14.79
CA GLY A 225 -4.54 7.24 -16.05
C GLY A 225 -3.02 7.13 -16.23
N VAL A 226 -2.37 6.19 -15.53
CA VAL A 226 -0.92 6.02 -15.53
C VAL A 226 -0.45 5.42 -16.86
N LYS A 227 0.59 6.03 -17.46
CA LYS A 227 1.27 5.44 -18.62
C LYS A 227 2.26 4.37 -18.15
N ILE A 228 1.98 3.12 -18.49
CA ILE A 228 2.86 1.98 -18.22
C ILE A 228 3.70 1.72 -19.47
N LEU A 229 5.01 1.59 -19.29
CA LEU A 229 5.97 1.41 -20.37
C LEU A 229 6.62 0.02 -20.30
N ASP A 230 6.89 -0.57 -21.46
CA ASP A 230 7.72 -1.76 -21.55
C ASP A 230 9.15 -1.45 -21.08
N GLY A 231 9.68 -2.33 -20.24
CA GLY A 231 10.99 -2.11 -19.61
C GLY A 231 12.13 -2.02 -20.61
N ASN A 232 12.05 -2.71 -21.75
CA ASN A 232 13.13 -2.80 -22.74
C ASN A 232 12.98 -1.76 -23.85
N THR A 233 11.78 -1.65 -24.43
CA THR A 233 11.54 -0.76 -25.59
C THR A 233 11.17 0.66 -25.17
N ARG A 234 10.74 0.86 -23.90
CA ARG A 234 10.15 2.12 -23.39
C ARG A 234 8.87 2.54 -24.14
N SER A 235 8.30 1.68 -24.98
CA SER A 235 7.01 1.93 -25.61
C SER A 235 5.89 1.78 -24.59
N GLN A 236 4.82 2.57 -24.74
CA GLN A 236 3.63 2.40 -23.92
C GLN A 236 3.03 1.00 -24.15
N ILE A 237 2.63 0.34 -23.06
CA ILE A 237 1.90 -0.92 -23.10
C ILE A 237 0.42 -0.59 -23.22
N GLU A 238 -0.25 -1.16 -24.22
CA GLU A 238 -1.69 -0.99 -24.43
C GLU A 238 -2.51 -1.67 -23.33
N LEU A 239 -3.68 -1.10 -23.01
CA LEU A 239 -4.49 -1.50 -21.86
C LEU A 239 -4.95 -2.97 -21.91
N ASP A 240 -5.26 -3.47 -23.11
CA ASP A 240 -5.67 -4.85 -23.38
C ASP A 240 -4.55 -5.87 -23.10
N ARG A 241 -3.30 -5.46 -23.28
CA ARG A 241 -2.11 -6.30 -23.03
C ARG A 241 -1.73 -6.39 -21.56
N LEU A 242 -2.18 -5.46 -20.72
CA LEU A 242 -1.88 -5.45 -19.27
C LEU A 242 -2.61 -6.54 -18.47
N LEU A 243 -3.69 -7.11 -19.01
CA LEU A 243 -4.36 -8.28 -18.44
C LEU A 243 -3.72 -9.61 -18.88
N ALA A 244 -3.06 -9.62 -20.03
CA ALA A 244 -2.58 -10.81 -20.72
C ALA A 244 -1.12 -11.19 -20.37
N SER A 245 -0.37 -10.29 -19.74
CA SER A 245 1.02 -10.51 -19.28
C SER A 245 1.09 -11.26 -17.97
#